data_AF-A0A9D9X900-F1
#
_entry.id   AF-A0A9D9X900-F1
#
_cell.length_a   1.000
_cell.length_b   1.000
_cell.length_c   1.000
_cell.angle_alpha   90.00
_cell.angle_beta   90.00
_cell.angle_gamma   90.00
#
_symmetry.space_group_name_H-M   'P 1'
#
loop_
_entity.id
_entity.type
_entity.pdbx_description
1 polymer ?
#
loop_
_entity_poly.entity_id
_entity_poly.type
_entity_poly.pdbx_seq_one_letter_code
_entity_poly.pdbx_strand_id
1 'polypeptide(L)'
;DGSLSREAMIYKLYWAVWHRNLGKLAMDVLGPEAEILEAAPYGLSRLQSLFLFTRSDTIYGGTNQIQRNIIAERALGMPKEPRVRG
;
A
#
# COMPACT_ATOMS: atom_id res chain seq x y z
N ASP A 1 -25.99 5.80 6.85
CA ASP A 1 -25.24 6.65 7.81
C ASP A 1 -23.79 6.91 7.38
N GLY A 2 -23.34 6.43 6.22
CA GLY A 2 -21.96 6.60 5.76
C GLY A 2 -20.95 5.64 6.40
N SER A 3 -21.42 4.66 7.19
CA SER A 3 -20.56 3.62 7.74
C SER A 3 -20.17 2.62 6.64
N LEU A 4 -18.87 2.29 6.59
CA LEU A 4 -18.36 1.23 5.70
C LEU A 4 -18.79 -0.13 6.25
N SER A 5 -19.04 -1.10 5.37
CA SER A 5 -19.15 -2.50 5.77
C SER A 5 -17.80 -3.02 6.28
N ARG A 6 -17.80 -4.11 7.06
CA ARG A 6 -16.55 -4.69 7.59
C ARG A 6 -15.61 -5.11 6.46
N GLU A 7 -16.17 -5.64 5.39
CA GLU A 7 -15.46 -6.06 4.17
C GLU A 7 -14.86 -4.87 3.44
N ALA A 8 -15.58 -3.74 3.38
CA ALA A 8 -15.06 -2.53 2.77
C ALA A 8 -13.88 -1.93 3.57
N MET A 9 -13.85 -2.10 4.90
CA MET A 9 -12.74 -1.62 5.73
C MET A 9 -11.42 -2.36 5.48
N ILE A 10 -11.46 -3.63 5.06
CA ILE A 10 -10.24 -4.41 4.79
C ILE A 10 -9.69 -4.17 3.38
N TYR A 11 -10.51 -3.67 2.45
CA TYR A 11 -10.16 -3.50 1.04
C TYR A 11 -8.85 -2.74 0.84
N LYS A 12 -8.67 -1.60 1.52
CA LYS A 12 -7.47 -0.77 1.36
C LYS A 12 -6.20 -1.53 1.74
N LEU A 13 -6.21 -2.25 2.86
CA LEU A 13 -5.06 -3.02 3.31
C LEU A 13 -4.72 -4.13 2.31
N TYR A 14 -5.73 -4.83 1.83
CA TYR A 14 -5.55 -5.87 0.83
C TYR A 14 -4.99 -5.31 -0.47
N TRP A 15 -5.59 -4.23 -0.98
CA TRP A 15 -5.15 -3.53 -2.19
C TRP A 15 -3.70 -3.10 -2.09
N ALA A 16 -3.31 -2.40 -1.02
CA ALA A 16 -1.95 -1.91 -0.83
C ALA A 16 -0.91 -3.06 -0.77
N VAL A 17 -1.25 -4.19 -0.14
CA VAL A 17 -0.36 -5.35 -0.09
C VAL A 17 -0.27 -6.03 -1.46
N TRP A 18 -1.41 -6.23 -2.12
CA TRP A 18 -1.49 -6.84 -3.44
C TRP A 18 -0.71 -6.02 -4.48
N HIS A 19 -0.91 -4.70 -4.54
CA HIS A 19 -0.22 -3.80 -5.46
C HIS A 19 1.29 -3.80 -5.25
N ARG A 20 1.74 -3.75 -3.99
CA ARG A 20 3.17 -3.86 -3.67
C ARG A 20 3.76 -5.19 -4.15
N ASN A 21 3.02 -6.29 -4.00
CA ASN A 21 3.47 -7.60 -4.47
C ASN A 21 3.47 -7.69 -6.00
N LEU A 22 2.49 -7.07 -6.67
CA LEU A 22 2.46 -6.96 -8.13
C LEU A 22 3.66 -6.15 -8.65
N GLY A 23 3.99 -5.04 -8.00
CA GLY A 23 5.18 -4.25 -8.34
C GLY A 23 6.46 -5.07 -8.18
N LYS A 24 6.60 -5.86 -7.12
CA LYS A 24 7.75 -6.76 -6.94
C LYS A 24 7.83 -7.82 -8.05
N LEU A 25 6.71 -8.47 -8.34
CA LEU A 25 6.63 -9.47 -9.40
C LEU A 25 7.02 -8.87 -10.75
N ALA A 26 6.65 -7.63 -11.02
CA ALA A 26 7.05 -6.93 -12.25
C ALA A 26 8.58 -6.82 -12.36
N MET A 27 9.28 -6.54 -11.27
CA MET A 27 10.76 -6.52 -11.23
C MET A 27 11.34 -7.92 -11.37
N ASP A 28 10.75 -8.92 -10.70
CA ASP A 28 11.19 -10.32 -10.79
C ASP A 28 11.09 -10.85 -12.24
N VAL A 29 10.03 -10.45 -12.98
CA VAL A 29 9.84 -10.82 -14.40
C VAL A 29 10.82 -10.09 -15.32
N LEU A 30 11.12 -8.81 -15.04
CA LEU A 30 12.09 -8.05 -15.80
C LEU A 30 13.54 -8.53 -15.57
N GLY A 31 13.83 -9.13 -14.42
CA GLY A 31 15.17 -9.62 -14.11
C GLY A 31 16.20 -8.49 -13.94
N PRO A 32 17.48 -8.73 -14.28
CA PRO A 32 18.55 -7.74 -14.12
C PRO A 32 18.31 -6.41 -14.85
N GLU A 33 17.59 -6.45 -15.97
CA GLU A 33 17.26 -5.29 -16.79
C GLU A 33 16.38 -4.28 -16.02
N ALA A 34 15.68 -4.73 -14.97
CA ALA A 34 14.85 -3.89 -14.13
C ALA A 34 15.65 -2.78 -13.40
N GLU A 35 16.96 -2.93 -13.26
CA GLU A 35 17.86 -1.95 -12.62
C GLU A 35 18.48 -0.95 -13.62
N ILE A 36 18.14 -1.04 -14.90
CA ILE A 36 18.67 -0.18 -15.96
C ILE A 36 17.58 0.80 -16.43
N LEU A 37 17.93 2.08 -16.52
CA LEU A 37 17.07 3.09 -17.14
C LEU A 37 17.30 3.12 -18.64
N GLU A 38 16.23 3.18 -19.43
CA GLU A 38 16.33 3.25 -20.90
C GLU A 38 16.88 4.60 -21.38
N ALA A 39 16.62 5.67 -20.64
CA ALA A 39 17.10 7.02 -20.95
C ALA A 39 17.23 7.90 -19.70
N ALA A 40 18.14 8.87 -19.74
CA ALA A 40 18.25 9.90 -18.71
C ALA A 40 17.16 10.99 -18.86
N PRO A 41 16.74 11.69 -17.79
CA PRO A 41 17.15 11.49 -16.39
C PRO A 41 16.34 10.43 -15.64
N TYR A 42 15.16 10.03 -16.14
CA TYR A 42 14.22 9.09 -15.50
C TYR A 42 13.36 8.34 -16.55
N GLY A 43 14.00 7.70 -17.52
CA GLY A 43 13.35 6.85 -18.53
C GLY A 43 12.95 5.49 -17.94
N LEU A 44 11.98 5.49 -17.02
CA LEU A 44 11.43 4.29 -16.43
C LEU A 44 10.45 3.63 -17.40
N SER A 45 10.60 2.31 -17.59
CA SER A 45 9.54 1.50 -18.19
C SER A 45 8.27 1.56 -17.35
N ARG A 46 7.16 1.11 -17.94
CA ARG A 46 5.86 1.02 -17.23
C ARG A 46 5.94 0.15 -15.98
N LEU A 47 6.69 -0.94 -16.03
CA LEU A 47 6.82 -1.90 -14.93
C LEU A 47 7.70 -1.36 -13.79
N GLN A 48 8.81 -0.68 -14.12
CA GLN A 48 9.61 0.04 -13.13
C GLN A 48 8.81 1.17 -12.46
N SER A 49 8.05 1.93 -13.26
CA SER A 49 7.17 3.00 -12.75
C SER A 49 6.11 2.45 -11.80
N LEU A 50 5.49 1.32 -12.14
CA LEU A 50 4.54 0.63 -11.27
C LEU A 50 5.18 0.21 -9.95
N PHE A 51 6.35 -0.43 -9.99
CA PHE A 51 7.06 -0.88 -8.79
C PHE A 51 7.32 0.28 -7.83
N LEU A 52 7.88 1.39 -8.33
CA LEU A 52 8.18 2.57 -7.50
C LEU A 52 6.90 3.22 -6.94
N PHE A 53 5.84 3.31 -7.75
CA PHE A 53 4.58 3.92 -7.34
C PHE A 53 3.91 3.17 -6.17
N THR A 54 3.86 1.83 -6.24
CA THR A 54 3.17 0.98 -5.25
C THR A 54 3.74 1.08 -3.83
N ARG A 55 4.93 1.67 -3.65
CA ARG A 55 5.50 1.97 -2.33
C ARG A 55 4.64 2.96 -1.55
N SER A 56 4.05 3.92 -2.24
CA SER A 56 3.22 4.97 -1.66
C SER A 56 1.87 4.45 -1.15
N ASP A 57 1.33 3.36 -1.72
CA ASP A 57 0.01 2.79 -1.36
C ASP A 57 -0.09 2.41 0.13
N THR A 58 1.04 2.10 0.76
CA THR A 58 1.09 1.73 2.18
C THR A 58 1.05 2.93 3.13
N ILE A 59 1.18 4.15 2.60
CA ILE A 59 1.33 5.40 3.35
C ILE A 59 0.18 6.37 3.03
N TYR A 60 -0.05 6.65 1.75
CA TYR A 60 -1.05 7.61 1.30
C TYR A 60 -2.49 7.15 1.65
N GLY A 61 -3.38 8.12 1.91
CA GLY A 61 -4.77 7.84 2.30
C GLY A 61 -4.92 7.22 3.70
N GLY A 62 -3.90 7.35 4.55
CA GLY A 62 -3.80 6.72 5.86
C GLY A 62 -2.91 5.49 5.80
N THR A 63 -1.88 5.49 6.65
CA THR A 63 -0.91 4.39 6.68
C THR A 63 -1.60 3.07 7.00
N ASN A 64 -1.00 1.96 6.59
CA ASN A 64 -1.54 0.64 6.90
C ASN A 64 -1.68 0.40 8.42
N GLN A 65 -0.84 1.02 9.23
CA GLN A 65 -0.92 0.96 10.70
C GLN A 65 -2.18 1.66 11.21
N ILE A 66 -2.44 2.90 10.76
CA ILE A 66 -3.67 3.63 11.12
C ILE A 66 -4.92 2.86 10.67
N GLN A 67 -4.89 2.28 9.47
CA GLN A 67 -6.03 1.52 8.96
C GLN A 67 -6.29 0.23 9.75
N ARG A 68 -5.24 -0.45 10.23
CA ARG A 68 -5.38 -1.60 11.15
C ARG A 68 -6.04 -1.20 12.47
N ASN A 69 -5.69 -0.04 13.02
CA ASN A 69 -6.32 0.47 14.24
C ASN A 69 -7.81 0.78 14.02
N ILE A 70 -8.15 1.41 12.88
CA ILE A 70 -9.55 1.67 12.52
C ILE A 70 -10.35 0.37 12.41
N ILE A 71 -9.79 -0.66 11.77
CA ILE A 71 -10.43 -1.98 11.67
C ILE A 71 -10.58 -2.62 13.05
N ALA A 72 -9.56 -2.57 13.90
CA ALA A 72 -9.62 -3.11 15.25
C ALA A 72 -10.74 -2.44 16.08
N GLU A 73 -10.80 -1.11 16.07
CA GLU A 73 -11.81 -0.37 16.84
C GLU A 73 -13.22 -0.50 16.25
N ARG A 74 -13.38 -0.35 14.92
CA ARG A 74 -14.70 -0.22 14.30
C ARG A 74 -15.28 -1.53 13.78
N ALA A 75 -14.44 -2.41 13.23
CA ALA A 75 -14.90 -3.72 12.78
C ALA A 75 -14.86 -4.74 13.92
N LEU A 76 -13.79 -4.76 14.73
CA LEU A 76 -13.62 -5.78 15.77
C LEU A 76 -14.10 -5.35 17.17
N GLY A 77 -14.42 -4.08 17.37
CA GLY A 77 -14.88 -3.57 18.66
C GLY A 77 -13.80 -3.54 19.75
N MET A 78 -12.53 -3.56 19.35
CA MET A 78 -11.40 -3.53 20.28
C MET A 78 -11.25 -2.14 20.93
N PRO A 79 -10.63 -2.07 22.12
CA PRO A 79 -10.29 -0.79 22.73
C PRO A 79 -9.40 0.08 21.83
N LYS A 80 -9.52 1.40 21.99
CA LYS A 80 -8.71 2.35 21.20
C LYS A 80 -7.23 2.23 21.52
N GLU A 81 -6.39 2.43 20.51
CA GLU A 81 -4.94 2.49 20.72
C GLU A 81 -4.57 3.65 21.67
N PRO A 82 -3.67 3.44 22.65
CA PRO A 82 -3.18 4.49 23.53
C PRO A 82 -2.52 5.61 22.72
N ARG A 83 -3.00 6.85 22.90
CA ARG A 83 -2.37 8.03 22.30
C ARG A 83 -1.35 8.59 23.28
N VAL A 84 -0.12 8.81 22.81
CA VAL A 84 0.89 9.54 23.58
C VAL A 84 0.33 10.93 23.89
N ARG A 85 0.17 11.26 25.17
CA ARG A 85 -0.13 12.64 25.59
C ARG A 85 1.18 13.42 25.51
N GLY A 86 1.20 14.41 24.62
CA GLY A 86 2.23 15.46 24.61
C GLY A 86 2.07 16.40 25.78
#